data_AF-A0A951HB46-F1
#
_entry.id   AF-A0A951HB46-F1
#
_cell.length_a   1.000
_cell.length_b   1.000
_cell.length_c   1.000
_cell.angle_alpha   90.00
_cell.angle_beta   90.00
_cell.angle_gamma   90.00
#
_symmetry.space_group_name_H-M   'P 1'
#
loop_
_entity.id
_entity.type
_entity.pdbx_description
1 polymer ?
#
loop_
_entity_poly.entity_id
_entity_poly.type
_entity_poly.pdbx_seq_one_letter_code
_entity_poly.pdbx_strand_id
1 'polypeptide(L)'
;MPISIIVAAGVVAFVFIVWLWVSSRRYARVFADANYLELGVGLERLKAAALQRMETVGEETPLGLNDPRVLRTQADLAVVYTISRRAAGDTAPQWVHHLSVGLSGRYTPHRVAAPMIVYILQLLEIDLPRAVVEIAPNHVFHVEWVLDENEQAAFTARPVKVPPPELIRRVHLQCLRRRDDLRLGQIGERMQAEG
;
A
#
# COMPACT_ATOMS: atom_id res chain seq x y z
N MET A 1 13.11 -48.77 14.65
CA MET A 1 12.11 -47.68 14.75
C MET A 1 12.66 -46.31 15.19
N PRO A 2 13.68 -46.14 16.07
CA PRO A 2 14.08 -44.79 16.51
C PRO A 2 14.86 -43.97 15.45
N ILE A 3 15.65 -44.64 14.60
CA ILE A 3 16.47 -43.96 13.57
C ILE A 3 15.59 -43.25 12.52
N SER A 4 14.50 -43.90 12.08
CA SER A 4 13.59 -43.32 11.09
C SER A 4 12.86 -42.07 11.61
N ILE A 5 12.56 -42.01 12.91
CA ILE A 5 11.94 -40.83 13.55
C ILE A 5 12.94 -39.67 13.63
N ILE A 6 14.19 -39.95 14.00
CA ILE A 6 15.26 -38.93 14.08
C ILE A 6 15.54 -38.34 12.69
N VAL A 7 15.62 -39.19 11.65
CA VAL A 7 15.82 -38.73 10.26
C VAL A 7 14.63 -37.89 9.79
N ALA A 8 13.40 -38.34 10.04
CA ALA A 8 12.20 -37.56 9.67
C ALA A 8 12.15 -36.20 10.37
N ALA A 9 12.45 -36.15 11.69
CA ALA A 9 12.52 -34.91 12.43
C ALA A 9 13.62 -33.98 11.92
N GLY A 10 14.79 -34.53 11.55
CA GLY A 10 15.89 -33.78 10.95
C GLY A 10 15.51 -33.15 9.61
N VAL A 11 14.81 -33.88 8.74
CA VAL A 11 14.33 -33.38 7.45
C VAL A 11 13.30 -32.26 7.64
N VAL A 12 12.33 -32.44 8.55
CA VAL A 12 11.32 -31.41 8.84
C VAL A 12 11.98 -30.14 9.39
N ALA A 13 12.91 -30.27 10.33
CA ALA A 13 13.64 -29.14 10.89
C ALA A 13 14.47 -28.41 9.81
N PHE A 14 15.15 -29.15 8.94
CA PHE A 14 15.92 -28.57 7.83
C PHE A 14 15.02 -27.79 6.87
N VAL A 15 13.90 -28.39 6.43
CA VAL A 15 12.93 -27.72 5.55
C VAL A 15 12.38 -26.45 6.21
N PHE A 16 12.06 -26.50 7.50
CA PHE A 16 11.57 -25.35 8.25
C PHE A 16 12.60 -24.23 8.35
N ILE A 17 13.88 -24.54 8.62
CA ILE A 17 14.97 -23.56 8.67
C ILE A 17 15.19 -22.92 7.30
N VAL A 18 15.24 -23.73 6.22
CA VAL A 18 15.36 -23.22 4.86
C VAL A 18 14.19 -22.30 4.52
N TRP A 19 12.96 -22.70 4.89
CA TRP A 19 11.77 -21.88 4.69
C TRP A 19 11.86 -20.55 5.45
N LEU A 20 12.26 -20.54 6.72
CA LEU A 20 12.47 -19.33 7.51
C LEU A 20 13.53 -18.42 6.89
N TRP A 21 14.67 -18.99 6.47
CA TRP A 21 15.76 -18.23 5.85
C TRP A 21 15.32 -17.57 4.55
N VAL A 22 14.68 -18.32 3.66
CA VAL A 22 14.16 -17.79 2.40
C VAL A 22 13.09 -16.73 2.64
N SER A 23 12.17 -16.97 3.59
CA SER A 23 11.13 -16.02 3.97
C SER A 23 11.72 -14.72 4.52
N SER A 24 12.72 -14.82 5.42
CA SER A 24 13.39 -13.66 6.01
C SER A 24 14.10 -12.80 4.96
N ARG A 25 14.81 -13.41 4.00
CA ARG A 25 15.48 -12.69 2.92
C ARG A 25 14.50 -11.95 2.02
N ARG A 26 13.32 -12.52 1.79
CA ARG A 26 12.28 -11.84 0.99
C ARG A 26 11.75 -10.60 1.70
N TYR A 27 11.35 -10.73 2.96
CA TYR A 27 10.87 -9.57 3.73
C TYR A 27 11.98 -8.54 3.95
N ALA A 28 13.23 -8.96 4.10
CA ALA A 28 14.38 -8.07 4.15
C ALA A 28 14.52 -7.22 2.88
N ARG A 29 14.20 -7.76 1.69
CA ARG A 29 14.16 -6.97 0.44
C ARG A 29 13.02 -5.96 0.43
N VAL A 30 11.83 -6.34 0.91
CA VAL A 30 10.69 -5.43 1.00
C VAL A 30 11.00 -4.25 1.93
N PHE A 31 11.75 -4.49 3.01
CA PHE A 31 12.18 -3.45 3.94
C PHE A 31 13.53 -2.82 3.60
N ALA A 32 14.16 -3.16 2.49
CA ALA A 32 15.43 -2.57 2.10
C ALA A 32 15.24 -1.10 1.70
N ASP A 33 16.21 -0.25 2.00
CA ASP A 33 16.19 1.18 1.65
C ASP A 33 15.96 1.38 0.14
N ALA A 34 16.52 0.49 -0.70
CA ALA A 34 16.31 0.48 -2.14
C ALA A 34 14.83 0.35 -2.53
N ASN A 35 14.05 -0.48 -1.84
CA ASN A 35 12.62 -0.66 -2.12
C ASN A 35 11.80 0.58 -1.73
N TYR A 36 12.17 1.27 -0.64
CA TYR A 36 11.55 2.55 -0.26
C TYR A 36 11.83 3.66 -1.27
N LEU A 37 13.06 3.71 -1.81
CA LEU A 37 13.42 4.66 -2.88
C LEU A 37 12.66 4.35 -4.16
N GLU A 38 12.64 3.08 -4.59
CA GLU A 38 11.88 2.64 -5.77
C GLU A 38 10.39 2.97 -5.64
N LEU A 39 9.80 2.66 -4.47
CA LEU A 39 8.41 2.99 -4.18
C LEU A 39 8.17 4.50 -4.20
N GLY A 40 9.05 5.31 -3.61
CA GLY A 40 8.90 6.77 -3.58
C GLY A 40 8.97 7.40 -4.97
N VAL A 41 9.94 7.00 -5.79
CA VAL A 41 10.06 7.46 -7.19
C VAL A 41 8.88 6.98 -8.02
N GLY A 42 8.47 5.71 -7.86
CA GLY A 42 7.34 5.14 -8.56
C GLY A 42 6.00 5.80 -8.20
N LEU A 43 5.87 6.32 -6.97
CA LEU A 43 4.65 6.96 -6.48
C LEU A 43 4.33 8.26 -7.19
N GLU A 44 5.34 9.04 -7.60
CA GLU A 44 5.12 10.25 -8.40
C GLU A 44 4.45 9.92 -9.74
N ARG A 45 4.95 8.88 -10.42
CA ARG A 45 4.36 8.38 -11.67
C ARG A 45 2.95 7.83 -11.44
N LEU A 46 2.73 7.06 -10.38
CA LEU A 46 1.40 6.56 -10.00
C LEU A 46 0.41 7.70 -9.79
N LYS A 47 0.81 8.73 -9.03
CA LYS A 47 -0.03 9.90 -8.78
C LYS A 47 -0.41 10.61 -10.06
N ALA A 48 0.56 10.87 -10.93
CA ALA A 48 0.31 11.52 -12.22
C ALA A 48 -0.66 10.69 -13.08
N ALA A 49 -0.48 9.36 -13.14
CA ALA A 49 -1.35 8.46 -13.89
C ALA A 49 -2.79 8.43 -13.33
N ALA A 50 -2.95 8.43 -12.01
CA ALA A 50 -4.26 8.46 -11.37
C ALA A 50 -4.98 9.79 -11.60
N LEU A 51 -4.27 10.92 -11.55
CA LEU A 51 -4.82 12.24 -11.88
C LEU A 51 -5.24 12.37 -13.35
N GLN A 52 -4.51 11.74 -14.28
CA GLN A 52 -4.87 11.73 -15.70
C GLN A 52 -6.09 10.86 -16.01
N ARG A 53 -6.42 9.89 -15.14
CA ARG A 53 -7.53 8.95 -15.29
C ARG A 53 -8.43 8.99 -14.06
N MET A 54 -8.96 10.17 -13.77
CA MET A 54 -10.02 10.32 -12.78
C MET A 54 -11.30 9.68 -13.34
N GLU A 55 -11.75 8.61 -12.69
CA GLU A 55 -12.96 7.88 -13.07
C GLU A 55 -14.18 8.42 -12.32
N THR A 56 -15.39 8.11 -12.76
CA THR A 56 -16.58 8.29 -11.92
C THR A 56 -16.72 7.07 -11.00
N VAL A 57 -17.13 7.26 -9.74
CA VAL A 57 -17.42 6.12 -8.85
C VAL A 57 -18.43 5.17 -9.54
N GLY A 58 -18.09 3.89 -9.62
CA GLY A 58 -18.89 2.86 -10.29
C GLY A 58 -18.58 2.63 -11.77
N GLU A 59 -17.71 3.44 -12.38
CA GLU A 59 -17.20 3.27 -13.75
C GLU A 59 -15.75 2.76 -13.78
N GLU A 60 -15.35 2.02 -12.73
CA GLU A 60 -13.98 1.57 -12.55
C GLU A 60 -13.54 0.64 -13.68
N THR A 61 -12.50 1.04 -14.40
CA THR A 61 -11.98 0.22 -15.51
C THR A 61 -11.10 -0.89 -14.95
N PRO A 62 -11.26 -2.14 -15.41
CA PRO A 62 -10.37 -3.24 -15.00
C PRO A 62 -8.90 -2.88 -15.24
N LEU A 63 -8.11 -2.96 -14.18
CA LEU A 63 -6.68 -2.62 -14.22
C LEU A 63 -5.87 -3.81 -14.72
N GLY A 64 -5.24 -3.63 -15.89
CA GLY A 64 -4.23 -4.57 -16.38
C GLY A 64 -2.88 -4.37 -15.67
N LEU A 65 -2.01 -5.38 -15.75
CA LEU A 65 -0.65 -5.31 -15.20
C LEU A 65 0.22 -4.18 -15.79
N ASN A 66 -0.14 -3.71 -17.00
CA ASN A 66 0.56 -2.63 -17.70
C ASN A 66 -0.11 -1.26 -17.48
N ASP A 67 -1.15 -1.17 -16.64
CA ASP A 67 -1.78 0.12 -16.36
C ASP A 67 -0.78 1.02 -15.60
N PRO A 68 -0.58 2.28 -16.02
CA PRO A 68 0.36 3.20 -15.37
C PRO A 68 -0.02 3.55 -13.91
N ARG A 69 -1.24 3.22 -13.48
CA ARG A 69 -1.72 3.29 -12.09
C ARG A 69 -1.32 2.08 -11.25
N VAL A 70 -0.53 1.16 -11.82
CA VAL A 70 0.03 -0.02 -11.16
C VAL A 70 1.55 0.12 -11.10
N LEU A 71 2.11 -0.05 -9.90
CA LEU A 71 3.53 -0.13 -9.65
C LEU A 71 3.84 -1.51 -9.07
N ARG A 72 4.84 -2.17 -9.65
CA ARG A 72 5.45 -3.36 -9.06
C ARG A 72 6.93 -3.10 -8.85
N THR A 73 7.35 -3.18 -7.60
CA THR A 73 8.76 -3.03 -7.21
C THR A 73 9.56 -4.29 -7.48
N GLN A 74 10.89 -4.19 -7.45
CA GLN A 74 11.79 -5.34 -7.50
C GLN A 74 11.64 -6.29 -6.32
N ALA A 75 11.06 -5.82 -5.20
CA ALA A 75 10.76 -6.63 -4.03
C ALA A 75 9.39 -7.34 -4.09
N ASP A 76 8.72 -7.33 -5.26
CA ASP A 76 7.37 -7.87 -5.49
C ASP A 76 6.24 -7.16 -4.73
N LEU A 77 6.51 -5.98 -4.15
CA LEU A 77 5.45 -5.10 -3.65
C LEU A 77 4.70 -4.51 -4.84
N ALA A 78 3.40 -4.77 -4.90
CA ALA A 78 2.46 -4.19 -5.84
C ALA A 78 1.68 -3.07 -5.14
N VAL A 79 1.58 -1.94 -5.83
CA VAL A 79 0.80 -0.78 -5.42
C VAL A 79 -0.09 -0.36 -6.57
N VAL A 80 -1.37 -0.19 -6.29
CA VAL A 80 -2.35 0.34 -7.24
C VAL A 80 -2.90 1.64 -6.67
N TYR A 81 -3.01 2.67 -7.49
CA TYR A 81 -3.55 3.94 -7.06
C TYR A 81 -4.56 4.52 -8.06
N THR A 82 -5.78 4.76 -7.61
CA THR A 82 -6.85 5.33 -8.41
C THR A 82 -7.48 6.52 -7.70
N ILE A 83 -8.11 7.39 -8.49
CA ILE A 83 -8.90 8.52 -8.00
C ILE A 83 -10.23 8.45 -8.73
N SER A 84 -11.32 8.43 -7.98
CA SER A 84 -12.67 8.49 -8.52
C SER A 84 -13.39 9.73 -8.01
N ARG A 85 -14.19 10.32 -8.88
CA ARG A 85 -15.07 11.44 -8.55
C ARG A 85 -16.42 10.88 -8.16
N ARG A 86 -16.86 11.20 -6.95
CA ARG A 86 -18.24 10.94 -6.52
C ARG A 86 -19.09 12.12 -6.98
N ALA A 87 -20.07 11.84 -7.84
CA ALA A 87 -21.11 12.80 -8.15
C ALA A 87 -21.86 13.12 -6.86
N ALA A 88 -21.84 14.38 -6.49
CA ALA A 88 -22.58 14.89 -5.38
C ALA A 88 -23.90 15.42 -5.95
N GLY A 89 -25.03 14.95 -5.44
CA GLY A 89 -26.35 15.42 -5.90
C GLY A 89 -26.49 16.93 -5.66
N ASP A 90 -26.91 17.30 -4.46
CA ASP A 90 -26.98 18.71 -4.01
C ASP A 90 -25.72 19.17 -3.25
N THR A 91 -24.72 18.30 -3.08
CA THR A 91 -23.47 18.61 -2.36
C THR A 91 -22.32 18.95 -3.31
N ALA A 92 -21.21 19.45 -2.77
CA ALA A 92 -20.00 19.69 -3.55
C ALA A 92 -19.36 18.34 -3.98
N PRO A 93 -18.74 18.25 -5.17
CA PRO A 93 -18.07 17.03 -5.62
C PRO A 93 -17.02 16.57 -4.62
N GLN A 94 -16.85 15.25 -4.50
CA GLN A 94 -15.84 14.63 -3.65
C GLN A 94 -14.92 13.75 -4.50
N TRP A 95 -13.63 13.71 -4.14
CA TRP A 95 -12.63 12.88 -4.76
C TRP A 95 -12.24 11.76 -3.80
N VAL A 96 -12.58 10.54 -4.19
CA VAL A 96 -12.23 9.32 -3.47
C VAL A 96 -10.91 8.82 -4.02
N HIS A 97 -9.91 8.77 -3.15
CA HIS A 97 -8.62 8.19 -3.48
C HIS A 97 -8.59 6.77 -2.96
N HIS A 98 -8.21 5.83 -3.81
CA HIS A 98 -8.11 4.43 -3.45
C HIS A 98 -6.69 3.93 -3.73
N LEU A 99 -6.09 3.29 -2.73
CA LEU A 99 -4.75 2.72 -2.80
C LEU A 99 -4.81 1.25 -2.38
N SER A 100 -4.42 0.33 -3.27
CA SER A 100 -4.23 -1.07 -2.90
C SER A 100 -2.75 -1.39 -2.74
N VAL A 101 -2.38 -2.09 -1.67
CA VAL A 101 -1.01 -2.52 -1.39
C VAL A 101 -0.97 -4.02 -1.08
N GLY A 102 -0.09 -4.76 -1.75
CA GLY A 102 0.08 -6.19 -1.52
C GLY A 102 1.36 -6.76 -2.11
N LEU A 103 1.72 -7.98 -1.72
CA LEU A 103 2.78 -8.75 -2.37
C LEU A 103 2.18 -9.55 -3.53
N SER A 104 2.75 -9.41 -4.73
CA SER A 104 2.22 -10.03 -5.94
C SER A 104 2.10 -11.56 -5.81
N GLY A 105 0.88 -12.07 -5.95
CA GLY A 105 0.54 -13.50 -5.93
C GLY A 105 0.73 -14.19 -4.57
N ARG A 106 0.75 -13.43 -3.45
CA ARG A 106 1.08 -13.96 -2.12
C ARG A 106 0.27 -13.32 -1.01
N TYR A 107 0.24 -14.01 0.13
CA TYR A 107 -0.20 -13.44 1.40
C TYR A 107 0.67 -12.23 1.77
N THR A 108 0.03 -11.10 2.09
CA THR A 108 0.71 -9.91 2.60
C THR A 108 0.45 -9.80 4.10
N PRO A 109 1.47 -10.01 4.95
CA PRO A 109 1.29 -9.77 6.38
C PRO A 109 1.02 -8.29 6.65
N HIS A 110 0.14 -7.98 7.60
CA HIS A 110 -0.11 -6.60 8.04
C HIS A 110 1.19 -5.88 8.44
N ARG A 111 2.11 -6.58 9.11
CA ARG A 111 3.43 -6.04 9.48
C ARG A 111 4.29 -5.60 8.29
N VAL A 112 3.96 -6.06 7.08
CA VAL A 112 4.63 -5.69 5.83
C VAL A 112 3.89 -4.56 5.13
N ALA A 113 2.57 -4.67 4.95
CA ALA A 113 1.78 -3.65 4.24
C ALA A 113 1.69 -2.33 5.00
N ALA A 114 1.40 -2.37 6.31
CA ALA A 114 1.15 -1.19 7.13
C ALA A 114 2.28 -0.13 7.08
N PRO A 115 3.57 -0.47 7.30
CA PRO A 115 4.64 0.52 7.18
C PRO A 115 4.82 1.05 5.75
N MET A 116 4.48 0.26 4.71
CA MET A 116 4.51 0.74 3.32
C MET A 116 3.38 1.74 3.05
N ILE A 117 2.18 1.46 3.57
CA ILE A 117 1.04 2.38 3.52
C ILE A 117 1.36 3.69 4.23
N VAL A 118 1.91 3.63 5.45
CA VAL A 118 2.32 4.85 6.17
C VAL A 118 3.33 5.66 5.37
N TYR A 119 4.30 5.00 4.74
CA TYR A 119 5.27 5.67 3.89
C TYR A 119 4.61 6.36 2.69
N ILE A 120 3.71 5.66 1.97
CA ILE A 120 2.96 6.22 0.84
C ILE A 120 2.13 7.43 1.28
N LEU A 121 1.35 7.31 2.37
CA LEU A 121 0.53 8.40 2.89
C LEU A 121 1.38 9.60 3.33
N GLN A 122 2.54 9.37 3.94
CA GLN A 122 3.48 10.42 4.30
C GLN A 122 4.03 11.15 3.07
N LEU A 123 4.40 10.42 2.00
CA LEU A 123 4.88 11.01 0.76
C LEU A 123 3.79 11.80 0.02
N LEU A 124 2.53 11.38 0.15
CA LEU A 124 1.36 12.08 -0.38
C LEU A 124 0.89 13.23 0.53
N GLU A 125 1.52 13.41 1.70
CA GLU A 125 1.13 14.37 2.73
C GLU A 125 -0.36 14.20 3.14
N ILE A 126 -0.78 12.95 3.34
CA ILE A 126 -2.11 12.56 3.83
C ILE A 126 -2.03 12.18 5.30
N ASP A 127 -2.92 12.78 6.10
CA ASP A 127 -3.02 12.48 7.53
C ASP A 127 -3.53 11.05 7.76
N LEU A 128 -2.80 10.27 8.54
CA LEU A 128 -3.15 8.87 8.83
C LEU A 128 -4.59 8.70 9.36
N PRO A 129 -5.13 9.56 10.25
CA PRO A 129 -6.51 9.44 10.73
C PRO A 129 -7.59 9.61 9.64
N ARG A 130 -7.26 10.27 8.51
CA ARG A 130 -8.17 10.43 7.38
C ARG A 130 -8.23 9.19 6.49
N ALA A 131 -7.16 8.38 6.50
CA ALA A 131 -7.10 7.16 5.72
C ALA A 131 -7.78 6.00 6.47
N VAL A 132 -8.69 5.31 5.78
CA VAL A 132 -9.30 4.07 6.26
C VAL A 132 -8.64 2.91 5.56
N VAL A 133 -8.21 1.92 6.33
CA VAL A 133 -7.56 0.72 5.81
C VAL A 133 -8.47 -0.49 5.99
N GLU A 134 -8.84 -1.11 4.88
CA GLU A 134 -9.52 -2.40 4.84
C GLU A 134 -8.56 -3.51 4.40
N ILE A 135 -8.70 -4.69 5.00
CA ILE A 135 -7.93 -5.87 4.62
C ILE A 135 -8.87 -6.81 3.89
N ALA A 136 -8.70 -6.93 2.58
CA ALA A 136 -9.51 -7.84 1.78
C ALA A 136 -9.20 -9.31 2.12
N PRO A 137 -10.11 -10.26 1.81
CA PRO A 137 -9.89 -11.69 2.04
C PRO A 137 -8.66 -12.27 1.35
N ASN A 138 -8.22 -11.66 0.24
CA ASN A 138 -6.99 -12.01 -0.47
C ASN A 138 -5.72 -11.38 0.15
N HIS A 139 -5.84 -10.73 1.30
CA HIS A 139 -4.77 -10.03 2.02
C HIS A 139 -4.13 -8.88 1.23
N VAL A 140 -4.89 -8.27 0.33
CA VAL A 140 -4.59 -6.94 -0.21
C VAL A 140 -5.12 -5.90 0.77
N PHE A 141 -4.33 -4.86 1.01
CA PHE A 141 -4.71 -3.75 1.87
C PHE A 141 -5.26 -2.65 0.99
N HIS A 142 -6.54 -2.34 1.15
CA HIS A 142 -7.18 -1.22 0.50
C HIS A 142 -7.16 -0.04 1.45
N VAL A 143 -6.81 1.13 0.94
CA VAL A 143 -6.72 2.36 1.70
C VAL A 143 -7.51 3.42 0.97
N GLU A 144 -8.47 4.02 1.64
CA GLU A 144 -9.27 5.10 1.09
C GLU A 144 -9.23 6.36 1.93
N TRP A 145 -9.24 7.50 1.25
CA TRP A 145 -9.46 8.80 1.84
C TRP A 145 -10.22 9.68 0.85
N VAL A 146 -10.96 10.65 1.38
CA VAL A 146 -11.77 11.57 0.60
C VAL A 146 -11.22 12.97 0.72
N LEU A 147 -11.11 13.64 -0.42
CA LEU A 147 -10.75 15.06 -0.53
C LEU A 147 -11.94 15.86 -1.09
N ASP A 148 -12.11 17.07 -0.60
CA ASP A 148 -12.97 18.07 -1.24
C ASP A 148 -12.26 18.73 -2.46
N GLU A 149 -12.93 19.69 -3.11
CA GLU A 149 -12.41 20.35 -4.31
C GLU A 149 -11.13 21.14 -4.07
N ASN A 150 -11.07 21.88 -2.95
CA ASN A 150 -9.90 22.69 -2.61
C ASN A 150 -8.73 21.80 -2.24
N GLU A 151 -8.99 20.76 -1.47
CA GLU A 151 -8.01 19.75 -1.09
C GLU A 151 -7.48 18.99 -2.29
N GLN A 152 -8.36 18.61 -3.23
CA GLN A 152 -7.96 17.93 -4.46
C GLN A 152 -7.11 18.83 -5.35
N ALA A 153 -7.45 20.12 -5.47
CA ALA A 153 -6.64 21.09 -6.22
C ALA A 153 -5.24 21.24 -5.58
N ALA A 154 -5.19 21.39 -4.26
CA ALA A 154 -3.93 21.46 -3.51
C ALA A 154 -3.11 20.16 -3.63
N PHE A 155 -3.78 19.01 -3.57
CA PHE A 155 -3.16 17.70 -3.77
C PHE A 155 -2.56 17.58 -5.17
N THR A 156 -3.29 18.00 -6.20
CA THR A 156 -2.84 17.95 -7.60
C THR A 156 -1.58 18.78 -7.82
N ALA A 157 -1.51 19.99 -7.25
CA ALA A 157 -0.36 20.88 -7.39
C ALA A 157 0.87 20.44 -6.58
N ARG A 158 0.69 19.56 -5.59
CA ARG A 158 1.76 19.17 -4.66
C ARG A 158 2.64 18.06 -5.26
N PRO A 159 3.96 18.25 -5.42
CA PRO A 159 4.84 17.16 -5.86
C PRO A 159 5.02 16.11 -4.75
N VAL A 160 5.34 14.87 -5.14
CA VAL A 160 5.73 13.81 -4.20
C VAL A 160 7.17 14.06 -3.75
N LYS A 161 7.39 14.27 -2.45
CA LYS A 161 8.72 14.58 -1.90
C LYS A 161 9.42 13.31 -1.43
N VAL A 162 10.21 12.69 -2.31
CA VAL A 162 11.00 11.51 -1.96
C VAL A 162 12.18 11.92 -1.05
N PRO A 163 12.34 11.29 0.14
CA PRO A 163 13.50 11.56 1.00
C PRO A 163 14.80 11.19 0.30
N PRO A 164 15.90 11.93 0.55
CA PRO A 164 17.20 11.57 0.01
C PRO A 164 17.66 10.23 0.62
N PRO A 165 18.51 9.44 -0.08
CA PRO A 165 18.89 8.08 0.30
C PRO A 165 19.37 7.94 1.76
N GLU A 166 20.14 8.90 2.26
CA GLU A 166 20.68 8.91 3.62
C GLU A 166 19.61 9.05 4.72
N LEU A 167 18.41 9.54 4.38
CA LEU A 167 17.29 9.67 5.32
C LEU A 167 16.30 8.49 5.25
N ILE A 168 16.38 7.65 4.22
CA ILE A 168 15.41 6.56 4.00
C ILE A 168 15.32 5.61 5.19
N ARG A 169 16.47 5.20 5.73
CA ARG A 169 16.49 4.31 6.90
C ARG A 169 15.77 4.91 8.11
N ARG A 170 15.90 6.22 8.33
CA ARG A 170 15.20 6.93 9.42
C ARG A 170 13.71 6.95 9.17
N VAL A 171 13.30 7.26 7.93
CA VAL A 171 11.89 7.28 7.53
C VAL A 171 11.27 5.90 7.67
N HIS A 172 11.93 4.83 7.20
CA HIS A 172 11.50 3.45 7.38
C HIS A 172 11.22 3.12 8.86
N LEU A 173 12.14 3.45 9.77
CA LEU A 173 11.96 3.22 11.21
C LEU A 173 10.81 4.05 11.81
N GLN A 174 10.53 5.23 11.26
CA GLN A 174 9.35 6.01 11.63
C GLN A 174 8.07 5.33 11.16
N CYS A 175 8.01 4.88 9.90
CA CYS A 175 6.86 4.17 9.36
C CYS A 175 6.56 2.87 10.14
N LEU A 176 7.59 2.13 10.55
CA LEU A 176 7.43 0.94 11.39
C LEU A 176 6.79 1.25 12.75
N ARG A 177 7.11 2.40 13.34
CA ARG A 177 6.56 2.82 14.64
C ARG A 177 5.12 3.32 14.52
N ARG A 178 4.81 4.00 13.41
CA ARG A 178 3.49 4.59 13.14
C ARG A 178 2.50 3.65 12.47
N ARG A 179 2.89 2.41 12.17
CA ARG A 179 2.03 1.46 11.46
C ARG A 179 0.72 1.18 12.20
N ASP A 180 0.76 1.23 13.54
CA ASP A 180 -0.37 0.96 14.42
C ASP A 180 -1.28 2.21 14.57
N ASP A 181 -0.87 3.37 14.03
CA ASP A 181 -1.68 4.59 13.91
C ASP A 181 -2.70 4.50 12.75
N LEU A 182 -2.56 3.51 11.85
CA LEU A 182 -3.50 3.30 10.75
C LEU A 182 -4.85 2.85 11.29
N ARG A 183 -5.91 3.52 10.83
CA ARG A 183 -7.26 3.15 11.19
C ARG A 183 -7.74 1.96 10.36
N LEU A 184 -7.84 0.80 10.99
CA LEU A 184 -8.51 -0.35 10.38
C LEU A 184 -10.04 -0.15 10.42
N GLY A 185 -10.72 -0.46 9.32
CA GLY A 185 -12.18 -0.39 9.23
C GLY A 185 -12.71 -0.88 7.89
N GLN A 186 -14.03 -1.09 7.80
CA GLN A 186 -14.67 -1.35 6.51
C GLN A 186 -14.81 -0.02 5.76
N ILE A 187 -14.34 -0.01 4.51
CA ILE A 187 -14.42 1.18 3.66
C ILE A 187 -15.90 1.46 3.30
N GLY A 188 -16.69 0.41 3.02
CA GLY A 188 -18.08 0.52 2.59
C GLY A 188 -19.05 1.13 3.62
N GLU A 189 -18.89 0.82 4.91
CA GLU A 189 -19.79 1.33 5.97
C GLU A 189 -19.58 2.81 6.27
N ARG A 190 -18.36 3.34 6.02
CA ARG A 190 -17.99 4.69 6.41
C ARG A 190 -18.34 5.74 5.36
N MET A 191 -18.28 5.36 4.09
CA MET A 191 -18.69 6.22 2.98
C MET A 191 -20.19 6.57 3.01
N GLN A 192 -21.00 5.80 3.74
CA GLN A 192 -22.43 6.07 3.95
C GLN A 192 -22.72 6.91 5.20
N ALA A 193 -21.79 6.99 6.15
CA ALA A 193 -22.00 7.67 7.44
C ALA A 193 -21.47 9.12 7.46
N GLU A 194 -20.61 9.49 6.51
CA GLU A 194 -20.02 10.84 6.36
C GLU A 194 -20.61 11.63 5.17
N GLY A 195 -21.66 11.11 4.53
CA GLY A 195 -22.46 11.79 3.49
C GLY A 195 -23.83 12.19 4.02
#